data_AF-A0A097AU03-F1
#
_entry.id   AF-A0A097AU03-F1
#
_cell.length_a   1.000
_cell.length_b   1.000
_cell.length_c   1.000
_cell.angle_alpha   90.00
_cell.angle_beta   90.00
_cell.angle_gamma   90.00
#
_symmetry.space_group_name_H-M   'P 1'
#
loop_
_entity.id
_entity.type
_entity.pdbx_description
1 polymer ?
#
loop_
_entity_poly.entity_id
_entity_poly.type
_entity_poly.pdbx_seq_one_letter_code
_entity_poly.pdbx_strand_id
1 'polypeptide(L)'
;MKLLLVLKAIADESRLQIIKMLLQHDYCVRALSRKLGISEAAVSQHLKVLKEANLVSGERKGYFMHYSVNRETLHQLACEIISLASLEGHTCNHENAGDAPHNLGKCRVHNEQQCCPHKKEDHKPKGDAQHDGNS
;
A
#
# COMPACT_ATOMS: atom_id res chain seq x y z
N MET A 1 -4.09 -7.14 12.32
CA MET A 1 -4.27 -5.75 11.85
C MET A 1 -4.79 -5.77 10.41
N LYS A 2 -5.66 -4.83 9.99
CA LYS A 2 -6.12 -4.72 8.58
C LYS A 2 -5.34 -3.62 7.86
N LEU A 3 -4.25 -3.96 7.18
CA LEU A 3 -3.29 -2.99 6.61
C LEU A 3 -3.95 -1.89 5.76
N LEU A 4 -4.80 -2.25 4.79
CA LEU A 4 -5.48 -1.26 3.93
C LEU A 4 -6.40 -0.30 4.69
N LEU A 5 -7.04 -0.78 5.77
CA LEU A 5 -7.89 0.08 6.61
C LEU A 5 -7.03 1.13 7.32
N VAL A 6 -5.89 0.71 7.88
CA VAL A 6 -4.95 1.59 8.57
C VAL A 6 -4.35 2.61 7.60
N LEU A 7 -3.91 2.18 6.42
CA LEU A 7 -3.38 3.06 5.37
C LEU A 7 -4.41 4.12 4.94
N LYS A 8 -5.66 3.72 4.69
CA LYS A 8 -6.75 4.66 4.37
C LYS A 8 -7.04 5.63 5.53
N ALA A 9 -6.94 5.16 6.77
CA ALA A 9 -7.15 5.98 7.95
C ALA A 9 -6.03 7.02 8.15
N ILE A 10 -4.79 6.77 7.74
CA ILE A 10 -3.69 7.74 7.85
C ILE A 10 -3.49 8.61 6.60
N ALA A 11 -4.05 8.22 5.45
CA ALA A 11 -3.94 8.94 4.16
C ALA A 11 -4.82 10.21 4.11
N ASP A 12 -4.69 11.08 5.10
CA ASP A 12 -5.38 12.36 5.22
C ASP A 12 -4.58 13.29 6.13
N GLU A 13 -4.44 14.53 5.70
CA GLU A 13 -3.56 15.49 6.34
C GLU A 13 -3.99 15.80 7.79
N SER A 14 -5.28 16.05 8.01
CA SER A 14 -5.83 16.33 9.34
C SER A 14 -5.64 15.14 10.29
N ARG A 15 -5.90 13.92 9.82
CA ARG A 15 -5.71 12.70 10.63
C ARG A 15 -4.24 12.47 10.98
N LEU A 16 -3.34 12.71 10.04
CA LEU A 16 -1.91 12.60 10.30
C LEU A 16 -1.44 13.65 11.32
N GLN A 17 -1.94 14.89 11.23
CA GLN A 17 -1.67 15.93 12.22
C GLN A 17 -2.21 15.55 13.61
N ILE A 18 -3.44 15.03 13.69
CA ILE A 18 -4.02 14.52 14.95
C ILE A 18 -3.10 13.46 15.57
N ILE A 19 -2.67 12.46 14.80
CA ILE A 19 -1.75 11.41 15.30
C ILE A 19 -0.45 12.02 15.81
N LYS A 20 0.18 12.93 15.06
CA LYS A 20 1.43 13.60 15.47
C LYS A 20 1.28 14.34 16.80
N MET A 21 0.17 15.04 16.99
CA MET A 21 -0.11 15.77 18.23
C MET A 21 -0.35 14.80 19.40
N LEU A 22 -1.14 13.75 19.17
CA LEU A 22 -1.46 12.74 20.18
C LEU A 22 -0.25 11.85 20.56
N LEU A 23 0.77 11.75 19.70
CA LEU A 23 2.03 11.10 20.02
C LEU A 23 2.89 11.90 21.03
N GLN A 24 2.69 13.21 21.10
CA GLN A 24 3.39 14.10 22.03
C GLN A 24 2.63 14.22 23.36
N HIS A 25 1.32 14.41 23.31
CA HIS A 25 0.47 14.58 24.50
C HIS A 25 -0.95 14.07 24.25
N ASP A 26 -1.60 13.54 25.30
CA ASP A 26 -3.01 13.19 25.28
C ASP A 26 -3.87 14.46 25.18
N TYR A 27 -4.80 14.50 24.22
CA TYR A 27 -5.69 15.64 24.03
C TYR A 27 -7.15 15.24 24.01
N CYS A 28 -8.02 16.13 24.49
CA CYS A 28 -9.46 16.03 24.28
C CYS A 28 -9.87 16.65 22.94
N VAL A 29 -11.09 16.34 22.48
CA VAL A 29 -11.64 16.84 21.20
C VAL A 29 -11.56 18.36 21.10
N ARG A 30 -11.93 19.09 22.16
CA ARG A 30 -11.87 20.56 22.20
C ARG A 30 -10.45 21.10 22.01
N ALA A 31 -9.46 20.44 22.60
CA ALA A 31 -8.06 20.86 22.49
C ALA A 31 -7.51 20.61 21.08
N LEU A 32 -7.84 19.47 20.48
CA LEU A 32 -7.49 19.15 19.09
C LEU A 32 -8.14 20.16 18.14
N SER A 33 -9.44 20.41 18.28
CA SER A 33 -10.20 21.37 17.46
C SER A 33 -9.55 22.76 17.45
N ARG A 34 -9.20 23.30 18.63
CA ARG A 34 -8.51 24.60 18.74
C ARG A 34 -7.14 24.62 18.07
N LYS A 35 -6.37 23.54 18.18
CA LYS A 35 -5.01 23.47 17.61
C LYS A 35 -5.02 23.26 16.09
N LEU A 36 -6.00 22.54 15.57
CA LEU A 36 -6.17 22.26 14.13
C LEU A 36 -6.96 23.37 13.40
N GLY A 37 -7.68 24.22 14.13
CA GLY A 37 -8.52 25.26 13.53
C GLY A 37 -9.77 24.71 12.83
N ILE A 38 -10.21 23.51 13.18
CA ILE A 38 -11.41 22.85 12.61
C ILE A 38 -12.47 22.62 13.69
N SER A 39 -13.71 22.35 13.29
CA SER A 39 -14.81 22.14 14.23
C SER A 39 -14.64 20.87 15.08
N GLU A 40 -15.19 20.86 16.29
CA GLU A 40 -15.18 19.69 17.18
C GLU A 40 -15.87 18.46 16.54
N ALA A 41 -16.89 18.70 15.70
CA ALA A 41 -17.55 17.66 14.92
C ALA A 41 -16.61 17.01 13.90
N ALA A 42 -15.83 17.82 13.16
CA ALA A 42 -14.84 17.32 12.20
C ALA A 42 -13.74 16.50 12.90
N VAL A 43 -13.23 16.99 14.03
CA VAL A 43 -12.27 16.23 14.87
C VAL A 43 -12.87 14.91 15.32
N SER A 44 -14.13 14.90 15.78
CA SER A 44 -14.80 13.69 16.24
C SER A 44 -14.95 12.66 15.11
N GLN A 45 -15.25 13.12 13.89
CA GLN A 45 -15.31 12.26 12.71
C GLN A 45 -13.94 11.66 12.39
N HIS A 46 -12.88 12.47 12.40
CA HIS A 46 -11.50 11.99 12.21
C HIS A 46 -11.10 10.95 13.27
N LEU A 47 -11.38 11.22 14.55
CA LEU A 47 -11.10 10.29 15.65
C LEU A 47 -11.89 8.99 15.53
N LYS A 48 -13.13 9.03 15.02
CA LYS A 48 -13.92 7.82 14.77
C LYS A 48 -13.24 6.93 13.74
N VAL A 49 -12.80 7.49 12.61
CA VAL A 49 -12.07 6.74 11.56
C VAL A 49 -10.77 6.16 12.10
N LEU A 50 -10.01 6.94 12.86
CA LEU A 50 -8.77 6.48 13.49
C LEU A 50 -9.01 5.38 14.53
N LYS A 51 -10.11 5.45 15.28
CA LYS A 51 -10.50 4.46 16.28
C LYS A 51 -10.93 3.14 15.62
N GLU A 52 -11.68 3.21 14.52
CA GLU A 52 -12.04 2.02 13.73
C GLU A 52 -10.80 1.29 13.18
N ALA A 53 -9.74 2.05 12.86
CA ALA A 53 -8.45 1.51 12.46
C ALA A 53 -7.55 1.08 13.64
N ASN A 54 -8.03 1.14 14.90
CA ASN A 54 -7.27 0.88 16.13
C ASN A 54 -6.02 1.77 16.32
N LEU A 55 -5.92 2.90 15.62
CA LEU A 55 -4.78 3.83 15.73
C LEU A 55 -4.84 4.71 16.97
N VAL A 56 -6.05 4.97 17.46
CA VAL A 56 -6.27 5.78 18.67
C VAL A 56 -7.21 5.06 19.63
N SER A 57 -6.96 5.24 20.91
CA SER A 57 -7.89 4.88 21.98
C SER A 57 -8.34 6.16 22.67
N GLY A 58 -9.48 6.07 23.36
CA GLY A 58 -9.98 7.17 24.15
C GLY A 58 -10.32 6.68 25.55
N GLU A 59 -9.91 7.45 26.54
CA GLU A 59 -10.12 7.20 27.96
C GLU A 59 -10.86 8.39 28.58
N ARG A 60 -11.84 8.11 29.44
CA ARG A 60 -12.58 9.17 30.12
C ARG A 60 -11.78 9.63 31.34
N LYS A 61 -11.22 10.84 31.26
CA LYS A 61 -10.50 11.48 32.37
C LYS A 61 -11.37 12.63 32.91
N GLY A 62 -12.07 12.37 34.01
CA GLY A 62 -13.05 13.29 34.58
C GLY A 62 -14.26 13.51 33.65
N TYR A 63 -14.53 14.77 33.32
CA TYR A 63 -15.66 15.14 32.45
C TYR A 63 -15.37 14.99 30.95
N PHE A 64 -14.10 14.83 30.54
CA PHE A 64 -13.70 14.86 29.15
C PHE A 64 -13.08 13.54 28.67
N MET A 65 -13.41 13.15 27.44
CA MET A 65 -12.74 12.06 26.73
C MET A 65 -11.38 12.54 26.24
N HIS A 66 -10.31 11.88 26.66
CA HIS A 66 -8.95 12.12 26.20
C HIS A 66 -8.54 11.00 25.28
N TYR A 67 -7.87 11.35 24.19
CA TYR A 67 -7.41 10.40 23.19
C TYR A 67 -5.90 10.23 23.30
N SER A 68 -5.43 9.03 22.99
CA SER A 68 -4.02 8.68 22.88
C SER A 68 -3.82 7.74 21.69
N VAL A 69 -2.59 7.69 21.18
CA VAL A 69 -2.26 6.85 20.03
C VAL A 69 -1.87 5.45 20.50
N ASN A 70 -2.42 4.44 19.83
CA ASN A 70 -1.98 3.07 20.00
C ASN A 70 -0.65 2.86 19.28
N ARG A 71 0.45 2.98 20.03
CA ARG A 71 1.82 2.83 19.51
C ARG A 71 2.07 1.43 18.95
N GLU A 72 1.45 0.39 19.52
CA GLU A 72 1.60 -0.97 19.02
C GLU A 72 1.10 -1.08 17.57
N THR A 73 -0.05 -0.50 17.26
CA THR A 73 -0.61 -0.52 15.89
C THR A 73 0.29 0.23 14.90
N LEU A 74 0.92 1.34 15.32
CA LEU A 74 1.90 2.05 14.49
C LEU A 74 3.17 1.23 14.24
N HIS A 75 3.69 0.55 15.26
CA HIS A 75 4.85 -0.34 15.09
C HIS A 75 4.54 -1.50 14.16
N GLN A 76 3.36 -2.13 14.31
CA GLN A 76 2.93 -3.18 13.39
C GLN A 76 2.83 -2.65 11.95
N LEU A 77 2.26 -1.46 11.74
CA LEU A 77 2.19 -0.84 10.41
C LEU A 77 3.58 -0.64 9.80
N ALA A 78 4.55 -0.15 10.58
CA ALA A 78 5.91 0.02 10.11
C ALA A 78 6.55 -1.31 9.69
N CYS A 79 6.37 -2.37 10.49
CA CYS A 79 6.85 -3.71 10.15
C CYS A 79 6.22 -4.25 8.86
N GLU A 80 4.91 -4.07 8.67
CA GLU A 80 4.21 -4.47 7.43
C GLU A 80 4.78 -3.74 6.20
N ILE A 81 5.05 -2.43 6.31
CA ILE A 81 5.65 -1.66 5.21
C ILE A 81 7.07 -2.16 4.90
N ILE A 82 7.87 -2.48 5.92
CA ILE A 82 9.22 -3.06 5.74
C ILE A 82 9.12 -4.43 5.03
N SER A 83 8.16 -5.27 5.43
CA SER A 83 7.90 -6.56 4.79
C SER A 83 7.56 -6.40 3.31
N LEU A 84 6.66 -5.45 2.98
CA LEU A 84 6.32 -5.12 1.59
C LEU A 84 7.53 -4.63 0.79
N ALA A 85 8.39 -3.81 1.41
CA ALA A 85 9.60 -3.29 0.76
C ALA A 85 10.67 -4.38 0.52
N SER A 86 10.56 -5.52 1.22
CA SER A 86 11.49 -6.65 1.10
C SER A 86 11.07 -7.64 0.00
N LEU A 87 9.94 -7.42 -0.67
CA LEU A 87 9.50 -8.27 -1.77
C LEU A 87 10.38 -8.03 -3.00
N GLU A 88 11.11 -9.06 -3.42
CA GLU A 88 11.87 -9.03 -4.67
C GLU A 88 10.94 -9.26 -5.86
N GLY A 89 11.04 -8.39 -6.87
CA GLY A 89 10.31 -8.57 -8.12
C GLY A 89 10.95 -9.69 -8.95
N HIS A 90 10.18 -10.68 -9.36
CA HIS A 90 10.64 -11.61 -10.39
C HIS A 90 10.70 -10.90 -11.74
N THR A 91 11.89 -10.45 -12.14
CA THR A 91 12.15 -10.01 -13.51
C THR A 91 12.23 -11.24 -14.40
N CYS A 92 11.20 -11.49 -15.21
CA CYS A 92 11.28 -12.48 -16.27
C CYS A 92 12.12 -11.91 -17.43
N ASN A 93 13.42 -12.20 -17.43
CA ASN A 93 14.31 -11.91 -18.56
C ASN A 93 14.05 -12.92 -19.70
N HIS A 94 13.45 -12.47 -20.79
CA HIS A 94 13.20 -13.28 -22.00
C HIS A 94 14.37 -13.18 -23.02
N GLU A 95 15.61 -12.98 -22.57
CA GLU A 95 16.71 -12.66 -23.49
C GLU A 95 17.52 -13.87 -23.97
N ASN A 96 17.17 -15.10 -23.57
CA ASN A 96 17.80 -16.32 -24.11
C ASN A 96 16.82 -17.51 -24.12
N ALA A 97 15.68 -17.36 -24.79
CA ALA A 97 14.94 -18.52 -25.29
C ALA A 97 15.47 -18.82 -26.70
N GLY A 98 16.52 -19.65 -26.78
CA GLY A 98 16.87 -20.31 -28.04
C GLY A 98 15.64 -21.03 -28.59
N ASP A 99 15.46 -20.94 -29.91
CA ASP A 99 14.31 -21.42 -30.66
C ASP A 99 13.82 -22.80 -30.21
N ALA A 100 12.80 -22.81 -29.35
CA ALA A 100 12.04 -23.99 -29.03
C ALA A 100 10.56 -23.66 -29.23
N PRO A 101 9.81 -24.48 -29.98
CA PRO A 101 8.42 -24.16 -30.32
C PRO A 101 7.61 -24.08 -29.04
N HIS A 102 7.09 -22.88 -28.77
CA HIS A 102 6.25 -22.56 -27.62
C HIS A 102 4.93 -23.34 -27.71
N ASN A 103 4.92 -24.60 -27.27
CA ASN A 103 3.67 -25.26 -26.91
C ASN A 103 3.34 -24.88 -25.46
N LEU A 104 2.54 -23.82 -25.35
CA LEU A 104 1.61 -23.53 -24.27
C LEU A 104 2.00 -24.01 -22.85
N GLY A 105 2.46 -23.06 -22.04
CA GLY A 105 1.86 -22.94 -20.71
C GLY A 105 2.64 -23.40 -19.49
N LYS A 106 3.98 -23.31 -19.45
CA LYS A 106 4.71 -23.41 -18.16
C LYS A 106 5.87 -22.43 -18.09
N CYS A 107 5.64 -21.28 -17.46
CA CYS A 107 6.74 -20.51 -16.87
C CYS A 107 7.22 -21.28 -15.64
N ARG A 108 8.48 -21.72 -15.62
CA ARG A 108 9.06 -22.56 -14.54
C ARG A 108 9.13 -21.87 -13.16
N VAL A 109 8.69 -20.61 -13.07
CA VAL A 109 8.77 -19.74 -11.89
C VAL A 109 7.51 -19.82 -11.03
N HIS A 110 6.36 -20.22 -11.59
CA HIS A 110 5.12 -20.41 -10.82
C HIS A 110 4.45 -21.71 -11.22
N ASN A 111 4.33 -22.65 -10.27
CA ASN A 111 3.53 -23.86 -10.43
C ASN A 111 2.01 -23.56 -10.36
N GLU A 112 1.58 -22.38 -10.80
CA GLU A 112 0.19 -21.91 -10.77
C GLU A 112 -0.10 -21.14 -12.07
N GLN A 113 -1.20 -21.53 -12.72
CA GLN A 113 -1.48 -21.35 -14.15
C GLN A 113 -1.91 -19.93 -14.54
N GLN A 114 -1.11 -18.90 -14.27
CA GLN A 114 -1.40 -17.56 -14.77
C GLN A 114 -0.12 -16.80 -15.18
N CYS A 115 0.21 -16.86 -16.47
CA CYS A 115 1.28 -16.06 -17.06
C CYS A 115 0.94 -14.56 -17.08
N CYS A 116 1.98 -13.73 -16.98
CA CYS A 116 1.98 -12.27 -16.95
C CYS A 116 1.20 -11.63 -18.12
N PRO A 117 0.54 -10.46 -17.93
CA PRO A 117 -0.29 -9.80 -18.93
C PRO A 117 0.52 -8.94 -19.92
N HIS A 118 1.63 -9.46 -20.46
CA HIS A 118 2.36 -8.74 -21.50
C HIS A 118 1.51 -8.69 -22.78
N LYS A 119 1.09 -7.47 -23.14
CA LYS A 119 0.25 -7.16 -24.29
C LYS A 119 0.88 -7.69 -25.58
N LYS A 120 0.07 -8.37 -26.39
CA LYS A 120 0.36 -8.76 -27.77
C LYS A 120 0.11 -7.57 -28.71
N GLU A 121 1.00 -6.61 -28.82
CA GLU A 121 0.97 -5.68 -29.95
C GLU A 121 2.40 -5.45 -30.45
N ASP A 122 2.55 -5.52 -31.78
CA ASP A 122 3.75 -5.19 -32.57
C ASP A 122 4.88 -6.23 -32.70
N HIS A 123 4.56 -7.39 -33.28
CA HIS A 123 5.54 -8.10 -34.14
C HIS A 123 4.94 -8.35 -35.53
N LYS A 124 5.15 -7.40 -36.44
CA LYS A 124 5.02 -7.62 -37.88
C LYS A 124 6.27 -8.38 -38.35
N PRO A 125 6.17 -9.59 -38.92
CA PRO A 125 7.35 -10.30 -39.42
C PRO A 125 7.88 -9.54 -40.65
N LYS A 126 9.14 -9.10 -40.60
CA LYS A 126 9.88 -8.75 -41.81
C LYS A 126 10.30 -10.08 -42.42
N GLY A 127 9.67 -10.42 -43.54
CA GLY A 127 9.93 -11.65 -44.29
C GLY A 127 11.37 -11.74 -44.77
N ASP A 128 11.87 -12.97 -44.75
CA ASP A 128 13.14 -13.40 -45.28
C ASP A 128 13.22 -13.10 -46.78
N ALA A 129 14.28 -12.41 -47.22
CA ALA A 129 14.63 -12.33 -48.63
C ALA A 129 15.69 -13.41 -48.89
N GLN A 130 15.26 -14.47 -49.58
CA GLN A 130 16.11 -15.53 -50.12
C GLN A 130 17.33 -14.97 -50.86
N HIS A 131 18.48 -15.55 -50.54
CA HIS A 131 19.71 -15.42 -51.29
C HIS A 131 19.84 -16.65 -52.19
N ASP A 132 19.31 -16.58 -53.41
CA ASP A 132 19.60 -17.53 -54.48
C ASP A 132 20.61 -16.89 -55.43
N GLY A 133 21.80 -17.49 -55.51
CA GLY A 133 22.87 -17.06 -56.40
C GLY A 133 22.66 -17.53 -57.84
N ASN A 134 23.37 -16.91 -58.79
CA ASN A 134 23.94 -17.63 -59.93
C ASN A 134 25.06 -16.82 -60.63
N SER A 135 26.21 -17.45 -60.82
CA SER A 135 27.16 -17.23 -61.93
C SER A 135 27.44 -18.59 -62.55
#